data_AF-A0A5B0KMZ3-F1
#
_entry.id   AF-A0A5B0KMZ3-F1
#
_cell.length_a   1.000
_cell.length_b   1.000
_cell.length_c   1.000
_cell.angle_alpha   90.00
_cell.angle_beta   90.00
_cell.angle_gamma   90.00
#
_symmetry.space_group_name_H-M   'P 1'
#
loop_
_entity.id
_entity.type
_entity.pdbx_description
1 polymer ?
#
loop_
_entity_poly.entity_id
_entity_poly.type
_entity_poly.pdbx_seq_one_letter_code
_entity_poly.pdbx_strand_id
1 'polypeptide(L)'
;MYRFLQASAVAAIITASPSALATDLAAHAFNREVYEVVKDQAVLDAVRRIMPAAGFEVWSTWAKHGVSAPMEERDGIVFGFGCQPHNCSTVHARLALDHNGNVWASLTEDGRNTAYYGNPPDTVKPLLTIGD
;
A
#
# COMPACT_ATOMS: atom_id res chain seq x y z
N MET A 1 -23.55 49.79 -43.56
CA MET A 1 -22.52 49.67 -42.51
C MET A 1 -23.15 49.01 -41.31
N TYR A 2 -22.82 47.75 -40.98
CA TYR A 2 -22.81 47.19 -39.61
C TYR A 2 -22.09 45.83 -39.69
N ARG A 3 -20.85 45.79 -39.19
CA ARG A 3 -20.06 44.57 -39.00
C ARG A 3 -20.48 43.94 -37.67
N PHE A 4 -21.01 42.73 -37.68
CA PHE A 4 -21.11 41.91 -36.47
C PHE A 4 -19.76 41.21 -36.25
N LEU A 5 -19.06 41.60 -35.19
CA LEU A 5 -17.86 40.93 -34.71
C LEU A 5 -18.27 39.64 -33.97
N GLN A 6 -17.83 38.49 -34.49
CA GLN A 6 -17.82 37.22 -33.78
C GLN A 6 -16.80 37.30 -32.63
N ALA A 7 -17.28 37.16 -31.39
CA ALA A 7 -16.42 36.89 -30.24
C ALA A 7 -16.52 35.39 -29.92
N SER A 8 -15.56 34.61 -30.41
CA SER A 8 -15.35 33.24 -29.94
C SER A 8 -14.64 33.28 -28.59
N ALA A 9 -15.37 32.95 -27.53
CA ALA A 9 -14.77 32.70 -26.23
C ALA A 9 -14.02 31.37 -26.28
N VAL A 10 -12.69 31.41 -26.28
CA VAL A 10 -11.85 30.24 -26.10
C VAL A 10 -11.91 29.87 -24.62
N ALA A 11 -12.62 28.79 -24.31
CA ALA A 11 -12.58 28.18 -22.99
C ALA A 11 -11.18 27.61 -22.77
N ALA A 12 -10.39 28.24 -21.89
CA ALA A 12 -9.14 27.68 -21.42
C ALA A 12 -9.46 26.45 -20.56
N ILE A 13 -9.26 25.26 -21.11
CA ILE A 13 -9.24 24.02 -20.32
C ILE A 13 -7.95 24.08 -19.49
N ILE A 14 -8.08 24.48 -18.24
CA ILE A 14 -7.03 24.27 -17.24
C ILE A 14 -7.00 22.77 -16.99
N THR A 15 -6.17 22.04 -17.72
CA THR A 15 -5.76 20.70 -17.31
C THR A 15 -4.89 20.88 -16.07
N ALA A 16 -5.49 20.86 -14.88
CA ALA A 16 -4.76 20.62 -13.66
C ALA A 16 -4.15 19.23 -13.79
N SER A 17 -2.87 19.15 -14.15
CA SER A 17 -2.08 17.93 -14.05
C SER A 17 -2.18 17.44 -12.60
N PRO A 18 -2.71 16.23 -12.32
CA PRO A 18 -2.68 15.70 -10.98
C PRO A 18 -1.25 15.19 -10.73
N SER A 19 -0.37 16.13 -10.44
CA SER A 19 0.94 15.85 -9.87
C SER A 19 1.00 16.57 -8.52
N ALA A 20 -0.01 16.31 -7.69
CA ALA A 20 0.23 16.30 -6.26
C ALA A 20 1.41 15.36 -6.06
N LEU A 21 2.48 15.87 -5.44
CA LEU A 21 3.64 15.10 -5.02
C LEU A 21 3.16 13.72 -4.58
N ALA A 22 3.55 12.67 -5.30
CA ALA A 22 3.25 11.32 -4.86
C ALA A 22 3.85 11.21 -3.46
N THR A 23 2.99 11.20 -2.43
CA THR A 23 3.44 11.14 -1.05
C THR A 23 4.30 9.90 -0.93
N ASP A 24 5.53 10.07 -0.45
CA ASP A 24 6.43 8.97 -0.15
C ASP A 24 5.83 8.15 0.99
N LEU A 25 5.07 7.11 0.62
CA LEU A 25 4.37 6.25 1.57
C LEU A 25 5.36 5.46 2.42
N ALA A 26 6.55 5.14 1.90
CA ALA A 26 7.59 4.43 2.64
C ALA A 26 8.13 5.32 3.77
N ALA A 27 8.55 6.56 3.47
CA ALA A 27 9.00 7.50 4.49
C ALA A 27 7.90 7.81 5.53
N HIS A 28 6.64 7.86 5.10
CA HIS A 28 5.50 8.03 6.00
C HIS A 28 5.23 6.83 6.92
N ALA A 29 5.60 5.62 6.48
CA ALA A 29 5.37 4.37 7.19
C ALA A 29 6.52 3.98 8.14
N PHE A 30 7.73 4.47 7.88
CA PHE A 30 8.92 4.10 8.65
C PHE A 30 8.74 4.40 10.15
N ASN A 31 9.12 3.42 10.99
CA ASN A 31 9.02 3.47 12.45
C ASN A 31 7.60 3.67 13.02
N ARG A 32 6.56 3.37 12.22
CA ARG A 32 5.16 3.28 12.65
C ARG A 32 4.69 1.86 12.58
N GLU A 33 3.68 1.51 13.37
CA GLU A 33 3.10 0.18 13.28
C GLU A 33 2.20 0.04 12.05
N VAL A 34 2.08 -1.17 11.49
CA VAL A 34 1.23 -1.41 10.31
C VAL A 34 -0.20 -0.94 10.55
N TYR A 35 -0.77 -1.17 11.74
CA TYR A 35 -2.14 -0.73 12.07
C TYR A 35 -2.30 0.79 12.00
N GLU A 36 -1.24 1.56 12.19
CA GLU A 36 -1.25 3.02 12.09
C GLU A 36 -1.21 3.46 10.64
N VAL A 37 -0.39 2.80 9.84
CA VAL A 37 -0.17 3.10 8.41
C VAL A 37 -1.40 2.70 7.58
N VAL A 38 -2.06 1.58 7.90
CA VAL A 38 -3.26 1.14 7.17
C VAL A 38 -4.55 1.86 7.59
N LYS A 39 -4.46 2.87 8.45
CA LYS A 39 -5.55 3.86 8.64
C LYS A 39 -5.55 4.91 7.53
N ASP A 40 -4.42 5.10 6.86
CA ASP A 40 -4.31 6.04 5.75
C ASP A 40 -4.97 5.47 4.51
N GLN A 41 -5.99 6.19 4.00
CA GLN A 41 -6.82 5.72 2.89
C GLN A 41 -5.98 5.43 1.62
N ALA A 42 -4.93 6.22 1.39
CA ALA A 42 -4.02 6.04 0.26
C ALA A 42 -3.32 4.66 0.29
N VAL A 43 -2.91 4.19 1.46
CA VAL A 43 -2.27 2.88 1.64
C VAL A 43 -3.30 1.77 1.42
N LEU A 44 -4.49 1.87 2.04
CA LEU A 44 -5.55 0.87 1.85
C LEU A 44 -5.96 0.76 0.38
N ASP A 45 -6.11 1.88 -0.32
CA ASP A 45 -6.47 1.88 -1.74
C ASP A 45 -5.36 1.30 -2.61
N ALA A 46 -4.09 1.52 -2.27
CA ALA A 46 -2.97 0.90 -2.97
C ALA A 46 -2.97 -0.62 -2.80
N VAL A 47 -3.19 -1.13 -1.58
CA VAL A 47 -3.27 -2.58 -1.32
C VAL A 47 -4.51 -3.18 -1.99
N ARG A 48 -5.66 -2.50 -1.96
CA ARG A 48 -6.90 -2.95 -2.61
C ARG A 48 -6.76 -3.11 -4.12
N ARG A 49 -5.89 -2.33 -4.78
CA ARG A 49 -5.64 -2.45 -6.23
C ARG A 49 -4.83 -3.70 -6.60
N ILE A 50 -4.00 -4.20 -5.69
CA ILE A 50 -3.08 -5.33 -5.96
C ILE A 50 -3.60 -6.68 -5.45
N MET A 51 -4.65 -6.66 -4.63
CA MET A 51 -5.17 -7.83 -3.92
C MET A 51 -6.64 -8.09 -4.25
N PRO A 52 -7.05 -9.34 -4.55
CA PRO A 52 -8.45 -9.69 -4.73
C PRO A 52 -9.28 -9.35 -3.49
N ALA A 53 -10.55 -8.98 -3.69
CA ALA A 53 -11.43 -8.50 -2.61
C ALA A 53 -11.48 -9.43 -1.39
N ALA A 54 -11.63 -10.75 -1.60
CA ALA A 54 -11.65 -11.71 -0.51
C ALA A 54 -10.35 -11.74 0.31
N GLY A 55 -9.20 -11.71 -0.38
CA GLY A 55 -7.90 -11.62 0.28
C GLY A 55 -7.71 -10.29 1.02
N PHE A 56 -8.19 -9.19 0.43
CA PHE A 56 -8.11 -7.86 1.04
C PHE A 56 -8.89 -7.75 2.35
N GLU A 57 -10.08 -8.35 2.44
CA GLU A 57 -10.86 -8.36 3.69
C GLU A 57 -10.08 -9.06 4.83
N VAL A 58 -9.50 -10.23 4.56
CA VAL A 58 -8.70 -10.96 5.55
C VAL A 58 -7.42 -10.21 5.89
N TRP A 59 -6.67 -9.78 4.88
CA TRP A 59 -5.43 -9.04 5.06
C TRP A 59 -5.66 -7.76 5.87
N SER A 60 -6.69 -6.99 5.54
CA SER A 60 -6.97 -5.71 6.21
C SER A 60 -7.44 -5.91 7.66
N THR A 61 -8.10 -7.03 7.96
CA THR A 61 -8.45 -7.41 9.33
C THR A 61 -7.19 -7.53 10.19
N TRP A 62 -6.19 -8.29 9.73
CA TRP A 62 -4.96 -8.51 10.50
C TRP A 62 -4.00 -7.32 10.45
N ALA A 63 -3.98 -6.56 9.36
CA ALA A 63 -3.20 -5.33 9.30
C ALA A 63 -3.72 -4.25 10.26
N LYS A 64 -5.04 -4.16 10.49
CA LYS A 64 -5.66 -3.13 11.36
C LYS A 64 -5.80 -3.54 12.82
N HIS A 65 -6.02 -4.82 13.07
CA HIS A 65 -6.40 -5.33 14.40
C HIS A 65 -5.46 -6.43 14.91
N GLY A 66 -4.47 -6.80 14.12
CA GLY A 66 -3.45 -7.75 14.52
C GLY A 66 -2.43 -7.15 15.49
N VAL A 67 -1.63 -8.04 16.08
CA VAL A 67 -0.42 -7.65 16.79
C VAL A 67 0.61 -7.22 15.75
N SER A 68 1.27 -6.10 15.97
CA SER A 68 2.29 -5.55 15.09
C SER A 68 3.50 -5.04 15.87
N ALA A 69 4.52 -4.65 15.13
CA ALA A 69 5.69 -3.94 15.59
C ALA A 69 5.94 -2.75 14.65
N PRO A 70 6.77 -1.77 15.06
CA PRO A 70 7.17 -0.69 14.18
C PRO A 70 7.80 -1.23 12.88
N MET A 71 7.41 -0.64 11.75
CA MET A 71 7.94 -1.00 10.44
C MET A 71 9.41 -0.65 10.33
N GLU A 72 10.18 -1.57 9.75
CA GLU A 72 11.62 -1.46 9.56
C GLU A 72 11.94 -1.07 8.11
N GLU A 73 13.15 -0.55 7.88
CA GLU A 73 13.65 -0.29 6.53
C GLU A 73 14.88 -1.14 6.23
N ARG A 74 14.92 -1.75 5.04
CA ARG A 74 16.08 -2.44 4.49
C ARG A 74 16.17 -2.19 2.99
N ASP A 75 17.34 -1.76 2.52
CA ASP A 75 17.62 -1.53 1.10
C ASP A 75 16.58 -0.62 0.40
N GLY A 76 16.09 0.41 1.09
CA GLY A 76 15.08 1.36 0.58
C GLY A 76 13.65 0.83 0.57
N ILE A 77 13.40 -0.31 1.24
CA ILE A 77 12.08 -0.91 1.40
C ILE A 77 11.66 -0.82 2.86
N VAL A 78 10.54 -0.16 3.11
CA VAL A 78 9.90 -0.09 4.43
C VAL A 78 8.87 -1.21 4.53
N PHE A 79 9.00 -2.07 5.54
CA PHE A 79 8.17 -3.28 5.66
C PHE A 79 7.76 -3.56 7.10
N GLY A 80 6.66 -4.29 7.25
CA GLY A 80 6.19 -4.76 8.55
C GLY A 80 5.02 -5.73 8.42
N PHE A 81 4.41 -6.03 9.55
CA PHE A 81 3.34 -7.01 9.63
C PHE A 81 2.25 -6.62 10.63
N GLY A 82 1.07 -7.19 10.42
CA GLY A 82 0.06 -7.44 11.45
C GLY A 82 -0.27 -8.93 11.48
N CYS A 83 -0.30 -9.55 12.65
CA CYS A 83 -0.58 -10.97 12.82
C CYS A 83 -1.81 -11.22 13.69
N GLN A 84 -2.46 -12.37 13.49
CA GLN A 84 -3.63 -12.73 14.29
C GLN A 84 -3.25 -12.84 15.78
N PRO A 85 -3.95 -12.14 16.69
CA PRO A 85 -3.69 -12.26 18.12
C PRO A 85 -3.75 -13.71 18.60
N HIS A 86 -2.76 -14.12 19.41
CA HIS A 86 -2.58 -15.50 19.90
C HIS A 86 -2.32 -16.57 18.82
N ASN A 87 -2.17 -16.18 17.56
CA ASN A 87 -1.88 -17.10 16.44
C ASN A 87 -0.86 -16.52 15.45
N CYS A 88 0.07 -15.70 15.96
CA CYS A 88 1.10 -15.02 15.19
C CYS A 88 2.18 -15.93 14.61
N SER A 89 2.05 -17.25 14.67
CA SER A 89 2.89 -18.17 13.88
C SER A 89 2.21 -18.60 12.58
N THR A 90 0.90 -18.38 12.47
CA THR A 90 0.06 -19.02 11.44
C THR A 90 -0.51 -17.98 10.49
N VAL A 91 -1.08 -16.89 11.03
CA VAL A 91 -1.83 -15.92 10.22
C VAL A 91 -1.19 -14.54 10.25
N HIS A 92 -0.78 -14.05 9.08
CA HIS A 92 -0.06 -12.79 8.92
C HIS A 92 -0.49 -12.02 7.67
N ALA A 93 -0.66 -10.72 7.85
CA ALA A 93 -0.74 -9.72 6.80
C ALA A 93 0.56 -8.90 6.82
N ARG A 94 1.36 -8.96 5.75
CA ARG A 94 2.56 -8.12 5.62
C ARG A 94 2.38 -7.04 4.58
N LEU A 95 3.08 -5.93 4.80
CA LEU A 95 3.12 -4.75 3.93
C LEU A 95 4.58 -4.41 3.65
N ALA A 96 4.88 -4.08 2.40
CA ALA A 96 6.16 -3.49 1.99
C ALA A 96 5.90 -2.33 1.03
N LEU A 97 6.67 -1.27 1.19
CA LEU A 97 6.58 -0.02 0.45
C LEU A 97 7.99 0.41 0.03
N ASP A 98 8.16 0.95 -1.17
CA ASP A 98 9.38 1.67 -1.53
C ASP A 98 9.12 3.18 -1.66
N HIS A 99 10.21 3.94 -1.70
CA HIS A 99 10.16 5.40 -1.84
C HIS A 99 9.67 5.87 -3.22
N ASN A 100 9.48 4.96 -4.18
CA ASN A 100 8.94 5.25 -5.51
C ASN A 100 7.42 5.09 -5.58
N GLY A 101 6.78 4.71 -4.47
CA GLY A 101 5.33 4.50 -4.38
C GLY A 101 4.87 3.11 -4.80
N ASN A 102 5.79 2.15 -4.96
CA ASN A 102 5.42 0.76 -5.13
C ASN A 102 4.92 0.18 -3.80
N VAL A 103 3.89 -0.65 -3.90
CA VAL A 103 3.25 -1.30 -2.76
C VAL A 103 3.18 -2.80 -3.04
N TRP A 104 3.62 -3.58 -2.06
CA TRP A 104 3.51 -5.02 -2.06
C TRP A 104 2.91 -5.49 -0.75
N ALA A 105 2.18 -6.59 -0.83
CA ALA A 105 1.56 -7.18 0.34
C ALA A 105 1.66 -8.70 0.26
N SER A 106 1.55 -9.34 1.42
CA SER A 106 1.34 -10.77 1.48
C SER A 106 0.34 -11.15 2.54
N LEU A 107 -0.29 -12.31 2.33
CA LEU A 107 -1.18 -12.95 3.27
C LEU A 107 -0.74 -14.41 3.44
N THR A 108 -0.55 -14.83 4.69
CA THR A 108 -0.37 -16.24 5.06
C THR A 108 -1.46 -16.60 6.04
N GLU A 109 -2.15 -17.73 5.84
CA GLU A 109 -3.29 -18.15 6.67
C GLU A 109 -3.06 -19.50 7.36
N ASP A 110 -2.03 -20.25 6.98
CA ASP A 110 -1.75 -21.61 7.48
C ASP A 110 -0.32 -21.76 8.04
N GLY A 111 0.41 -20.65 8.18
CA GLY A 111 1.80 -20.60 8.64
C GLY A 111 2.83 -21.12 7.64
N ARG A 112 2.45 -21.46 6.40
CA ARG A 112 3.36 -22.08 5.42
C ARG A 112 3.25 -21.48 4.03
N ASN A 113 2.02 -21.28 3.55
CA ASN A 113 1.74 -20.85 2.19
C ASN A 113 1.49 -19.33 2.18
N THR A 114 2.53 -18.57 1.81
CA THR A 114 2.44 -17.12 1.64
C THR A 114 1.95 -16.78 0.23
N ALA A 115 0.80 -16.10 0.13
CA ALA A 115 0.35 -15.49 -1.11
C ALA A 115 0.93 -14.07 -1.22
N TYR A 116 1.51 -13.74 -2.38
CA TYR A 116 2.12 -12.43 -2.65
C TYR A 116 1.27 -11.61 -3.63
N TYR A 117 1.19 -10.30 -3.39
CA TYR A 117 0.39 -9.36 -4.16
C TYR A 117 1.24 -8.17 -4.61
N GLY A 118 0.93 -7.61 -5.78
CA GLY A 118 1.69 -6.49 -6.38
C GLY A 118 2.93 -6.92 -7.16
N ASN A 119 3.09 -8.21 -7.45
CA ASN A 119 4.25 -8.78 -8.15
C ASN A 119 5.60 -8.35 -7.53
N PRO A 120 5.85 -8.65 -6.24
CA PRO A 120 7.07 -8.25 -5.57
C PRO A 120 8.31 -8.88 -6.23
N PRO A 121 9.39 -8.11 -6.43
CA PRO A 121 10.65 -8.68 -6.90
C PRO A 121 11.21 -9.67 -5.87
N ASP A 122 12.09 -10.57 -6.31
CA ASP A 122 12.66 -11.61 -5.45
C ASP A 122 13.45 -11.06 -4.25
N THR A 123 13.94 -9.82 -4.33
CA THR A 123 14.58 -9.10 -3.22
C THR A 123 13.59 -8.66 -2.13
N VAL A 124 12.31 -8.43 -2.48
CA VAL A 124 11.27 -7.98 -1.53
C VAL A 124 10.52 -9.16 -0.92
N LYS A 125 10.40 -10.30 -1.62
CA LYS A 125 9.68 -11.49 -1.13
C LYS A 125 10.12 -11.94 0.28
N PRO A 126 11.42 -12.01 0.63
CA PRO A 126 11.83 -12.38 1.99
C PRO A 126 11.30 -11.45 3.08
N LEU A 127 11.10 -10.15 2.78
CA LEU A 127 10.51 -9.19 3.72
C LEU A 127 9.01 -9.42 3.94
N LEU A 128 8.36 -10.00 2.93
CA LEU A 128 6.95 -10.36 2.90
C LEU A 128 6.66 -11.81 3.32
N THR A 129 7.67 -12.56 3.77
CA THR A 129 7.49 -13.94 4.25
C THR A 129 7.59 -13.95 5.77
N ILE A 130 6.85 -14.83 6.42
CA ILE A 130 7.14 -15.21 7.80
C ILE A 130 8.45 -16.00 7.76
N GLY A 131 9.43 -15.62 8.59
CA GLY A 131 10.78 -16.20 8.52
C GLY A 131 10.79 -17.73 8.50
N ASP A 132 11.74 -18.28 7.74
CA ASP A 132 12.10 -19.71 7.76
C ASP A 132 12.78 -20.10 9.07
#